data_AF-A0A1X7VAB6-F1
#
_entry.id   AF-A0A1X7VAB6-F1
#
_cell.length_a   1.000
_cell.length_b   1.000
_cell.length_c   1.000
_cell.angle_alpha   90.00
_cell.angle_beta   90.00
_cell.angle_gamma   90.00
#
_symmetry.space_group_name_H-M   'P 1'
#
loop_
_entity.id
_entity.type
_entity.pdbx_description
1 polymer ?
#
loop_
_entity_poly.entity_id
_entity_poly.type
_entity_poly.pdbx_seq_one_letter_code
_entity_poly.pdbx_strand_id
1 'polypeptide(L)'
;KPPLQVLKTAEREKLKYQEACHSIHSSFTPLCMTVDGLLGPESNSFLKRLADRLSIKWDQPYSTVICWLRTCLSFALLRATNLCIRGT
;
A
#
# COMPACT_ATOMS: atom_id res chain seq x y z
N LYS A 1 8.83 4.15 -19.26
CA LYS A 1 7.67 3.21 -19.09
C LYS A 1 6.57 3.95 -18.33
N PRO A 2 5.29 3.78 -18.68
CA PRO A 2 4.18 4.36 -17.92
C PRO A 2 4.28 3.99 -16.43
N PRO A 3 4.07 4.94 -15.49
CA PRO A 3 4.26 4.69 -14.06
C PRO A 3 3.47 3.48 -13.52
N LEU A 4 2.20 3.33 -13.92
CA LEU A 4 1.37 2.19 -13.53
C LEU A 4 1.90 0.85 -14.03
N GLN A 5 2.57 0.82 -15.19
CA GLN A 5 3.17 -0.41 -15.71
C GLN A 5 4.39 -0.80 -14.87
N VAL A 6 5.19 0.17 -14.43
CA VAL A 6 6.31 -0.07 -13.52
C VAL A 6 5.82 -0.63 -12.19
N LEU A 7 4.76 -0.06 -11.63
CA LEU A 7 4.16 -0.55 -10.38
C LEU A 7 3.61 -1.96 -10.51
N LYS A 8 2.93 -2.29 -11.61
CA LYS A 8 2.48 -3.68 -11.88
C LYS A 8 3.64 -4.67 -11.94
N THR A 9 4.74 -4.31 -12.59
CA THR A 9 5.93 -5.16 -12.62
C THR A 9 6.51 -5.33 -11.21
N ALA A 10 6.62 -4.24 -10.43
CA ALA A 10 7.11 -4.29 -9.06
C ALA A 10 6.22 -5.17 -8.15
N GLU A 11 4.89 -5.06 -8.25
CA GLU A 11 3.96 -5.92 -7.51
C GLU A 11 4.18 -7.40 -7.86
N ARG A 12 4.37 -7.70 -9.15
CA ARG A 12 4.65 -9.07 -9.62
C ARG A 12 5.96 -9.62 -9.07
N GLU A 13 7.01 -8.80 -9.03
CA GLU A 13 8.32 -9.19 -8.47
C GLU A 13 8.25 -9.52 -6.97
N LYS A 14 7.31 -8.91 -6.24
CA LYS A 14 7.09 -9.18 -4.80
C LYS A 14 6.27 -10.44 -4.54
N LEU A 15 5.63 -11.04 -5.55
CA LEU A 15 4.88 -12.31 -5.38
C LEU A 15 5.75 -13.49 -4.93
N LYS A 16 7.08 -13.38 -5.07
CA LYS A 16 8.03 -14.35 -4.51
C LYS A 16 7.89 -14.60 -3.01
N TYR A 17 7.25 -13.70 -2.26
CA TYR A 17 7.01 -13.86 -0.82
C TYR A 17 5.72 -14.61 -0.50
N GLN A 18 4.87 -14.89 -1.49
CA GLN A 18 3.54 -15.47 -1.30
C GLN A 18 3.61 -16.89 -0.73
N GLU A 19 4.56 -17.71 -1.21
CA GLU A 19 4.72 -19.09 -0.72
C GLU A 19 5.11 -19.14 0.76
N ALA A 20 6.03 -18.26 1.18
CA ALA A 20 6.40 -18.13 2.59
C ALA A 20 5.19 -17.73 3.46
N CYS A 21 4.34 -16.80 2.99
CA CYS A 21 3.13 -16.42 3.71
C CYS A 21 2.11 -17.57 3.79
N HIS A 22 1.94 -18.34 2.71
CA HIS A 22 1.04 -19.50 2.69
C HIS A 22 1.48 -20.59 3.66
N SER A 23 2.80 -20.80 3.83
CA SER A 23 3.33 -21.78 4.79
C SER A 23 2.89 -21.51 6.24
N ILE A 24 2.60 -20.24 6.58
CA ILE A 24 2.09 -19.81 7.89
C ILE A 24 0.59 -19.50 7.85
N HIS A 25 -0.15 -20.00 6.86
CA HIS A 25 -1.59 -19.79 6.68
C HIS A 25 -2.00 -18.30 6.59
N SER A 26 -1.13 -17.46 6.01
CA SER A 26 -1.38 -16.03 5.83
C SER A 26 -1.41 -15.64 4.35
N SER A 27 -2.20 -14.62 4.02
CA SER A 27 -2.19 -14.00 2.68
C SER A 27 -1.15 -12.88 2.58
N PHE A 28 -0.53 -12.75 1.42
CA PHE A 28 0.36 -11.62 1.10
C PHE A 28 -0.29 -10.69 0.09
N THR A 29 -0.19 -9.38 0.33
CA THR A 29 -0.55 -8.35 -0.66
C THR A 29 0.61 -7.39 -0.82
N PRO A 30 1.20 -7.27 -2.03
CA PRO A 30 2.33 -6.38 -2.24
C PRO A 30 1.88 -4.92 -2.13
N LEU A 31 2.56 -4.15 -1.28
CA LEU A 31 2.40 -2.71 -1.18
C LEU A 31 3.50 -2.03 -2.00
N CYS A 32 3.19 -1.68 -3.24
CA CYS A 32 4.08 -0.98 -4.16
C CYS A 32 3.51 0.40 -4.49
N MET A 33 4.32 1.43 -4.27
CA MET A 33 3.94 2.82 -4.48
C MET A 33 5.14 3.66 -4.90
N THR A 34 4.90 4.75 -5.62
CA THR A 34 5.95 5.72 -5.96
C THR A 34 6.19 6.69 -4.81
N VAL A 35 7.33 7.38 -4.83
CA VAL A 35 7.64 8.46 -3.89
C VAL A 35 6.62 9.60 -3.94
N ASP A 36 6.00 9.82 -5.10
CA ASP A 36 4.95 10.83 -5.33
C ASP A 36 3.54 10.34 -4.90
N GLY A 37 3.42 9.14 -4.33
CA GLY A 37 2.17 8.60 -3.78
C GLY A 37 1.28 7.86 -4.78
N LEU A 38 1.76 7.54 -5.99
CA LEU A 38 1.01 6.69 -6.92
C LEU A 38 1.00 5.26 -6.42
N LEU A 39 -0.18 4.67 -6.31
CA LEU A 39 -0.38 3.31 -5.79
C LEU A 39 -0.46 2.29 -6.93
N GLY A 40 0.16 1.13 -6.71
CA GLY A 40 -0.05 -0.03 -7.56
C GLY A 40 -1.49 -0.57 -7.47
N PRO A 41 -1.97 -1.30 -8.50
CA PRO A 41 -3.32 -1.88 -8.51
C PRO A 41 -3.68 -2.73 -7.28
N GLU A 42 -2.80 -3.64 -6.86
CA GLU A 42 -3.03 -4.50 -5.69
C GLU A 42 -3.03 -3.65 -4.40
N SER A 43 -2.07 -2.73 -4.32
CA SER A 43 -1.93 -1.80 -3.19
C SER A 43 -3.17 -0.93 -2.98
N ASN A 44 -3.73 -0.38 -4.07
CA ASN A 44 -4.94 0.43 -4.04
C ASN A 44 -6.18 -0.41 -3.68
N SER A 45 -6.26 -1.64 -4.18
CA SER A 45 -7.36 -2.56 -3.87
C SER A 45 -7.35 -2.96 -2.40
N PHE A 46 -6.16 -3.21 -1.84
CA PHE A 46 -5.96 -3.43 -0.41
C PHE A 46 -6.44 -2.25 0.43
N LEU A 47 -6.03 -1.01 0.08
CA LEU A 47 -6.44 0.18 0.82
C LEU A 47 -7.96 0.39 0.81
N LYS A 48 -8.63 0.16 -0.32
CA LYS A 48 -10.09 0.23 -0.40
C LYS A 48 -10.76 -0.78 0.52
N ARG A 49 -10.29 -2.02 0.50
CA ARG A 49 -10.81 -3.08 1.38
C ARG A 49 -10.54 -2.80 2.86
N LEU A 50 -9.37 -2.26 3.18
CA LEU A 50 -9.02 -1.84 4.53
C LEU A 50 -9.92 -0.70 5.01
N ALA A 51 -10.15 0.30 4.16
CA ALA A 51 -11.03 1.43 4.46
C ALA A 51 -12.46 0.98 4.73
N ASP A 52 -13.00 0.07 3.91
CA ASP A 52 -14.33 -0.49 4.08
C ASP A 52 -14.50 -1.20 5.44
N ARG A 53 -13.54 -2.06 5.80
CA ARG A 53 -13.54 -2.77 7.08
C ARG A 53 -13.41 -1.81 8.26
N LEU A 54 -12.57 -0.78 8.14
CA LEU A 54 -12.38 0.22 9.18
C LEU A 54 -13.57 1.16 9.32
N SER A 55 -14.27 1.53 8.23
CA SER A 55 -15.50 2.32 8.32
C SER A 55 -16.58 1.62 9.13
N ILE A 56 -16.73 0.30 8.94
CA ILE A 56 -17.67 -0.51 9.73
C ILE A 56 -17.21 -0.58 11.18
N LYS A 57 -15.91 -0.83 11.42
CA LYS A 57 -15.37 -0.99 12.78
C LYS A 57 -15.43 0.29 13.60
N TRP A 58 -15.23 1.45 12.97
CA TRP A 58 -15.16 2.75 13.65
C TRP A 58 -16.46 3.54 13.59
N ASP A 59 -17.48 3.04 12.91
CA ASP A 59 -18.74 3.75 12.66
C ASP A 59 -18.48 5.14 12.05
N GLN A 60 -17.65 5.17 11.00
CA GLN A 60 -17.26 6.39 10.30
C GLN A 60 -17.52 6.26 8.79
N PRO A 61 -17.81 7.37 8.08
CA PRO A 61 -17.99 7.33 6.64
C PRO A 61 -16.74 6.80 5.93
N TYR A 62 -16.93 5.90 4.96
CA TYR A 62 -15.86 5.33 4.14
C TYR A 62 -14.93 6.41 3.55
N SER A 63 -15.50 7.51 3.06
CA SER A 63 -14.76 8.65 2.48
C SER A 63 -13.77 9.26 3.47
N THR A 64 -14.18 9.44 4.74
CA THR A 64 -13.33 9.93 5.82
C THR A 64 -12.20 8.95 6.10
N VAL A 65 -12.51 7.66 6.21
CA VAL A 65 -11.54 6.61 6.54
C VAL A 65 -10.51 6.41 5.43
N ILE A 66 -10.92 6.33 4.16
CA ILE A 66 -9.98 6.17 3.04
C ILE A 66 -9.10 7.43 2.86
N CYS A 67 -9.65 8.62 3.11
CA CYS A 67 -8.89 9.86 3.12
C CYS A 67 -7.81 9.82 4.21
N TRP A 68 -8.20 9.45 5.44
CA TRP A 68 -7.28 9.30 6.56
C TRP A 68 -6.18 8.27 6.28
N LEU A 69 -6.52 7.08 5.76
CA LEU A 69 -5.55 6.05 5.40
C LEU A 69 -4.53 6.55 4.37
N ARG A 70 -4.99 7.23 3.32
CA ARG A 70 -4.11 7.80 2.28
C ARG A 70 -3.19 8.87 2.86
N THR A 71 -3.69 9.74 3.73
CA THR A 71 -2.88 10.75 4.42
C THR A 71 -1.80 10.09 5.28
N CYS A 72 -2.15 9.08 6.09
CA CYS A 72 -1.18 8.33 6.88
C CYS A 72 -0.09 7.70 6.01
N LEU A 73 -0.48 7.10 4.88
CA LEU A 73 0.45 6.49 3.94
C LEU A 73 1.39 7.53 3.29
N SER A 74 0.86 8.70 2.90
CA SER A 74 1.67 9.80 2.35
C SER A 74 2.71 10.29 3.36
N PHE A 75 2.36 10.43 4.64
CA PHE A 75 3.33 10.78 5.68
C PHE A 75 4.39 9.69 5.88
N ALA A 76 4.00 8.42 5.83
CA ALA A 76 4.95 7.31 5.91
C ALA A 76 5.94 7.34 4.74
N LEU A 77 5.46 7.61 3.52
CA LEU A 77 6.31 7.77 2.34
C LEU A 77 7.26 8.96 2.45
N LEU A 78 6.76 10.12 2.88
CA LEU A 78 7.61 11.29 3.09
C LEU A 78 8.72 10.99 4.10
N ARG A 79 8.42 10.30 5.20
CA ARG A 79 9.42 9.88 6.20
C ARG A 79 10.43 8.91 5.62
N ALA A 80 9.98 7.90 4.86
CA ALA A 80 10.86 6.93 4.22
C ALA A 80 11.80 7.61 3.19
N THR A 81 11.26 8.48 2.33
CA THR A 81 12.05 9.23 1.36
C THR A 81 13.03 10.19 2.03
N ASN A 82 12.59 10.88 3.10
CA ASN A 82 13.47 11.76 3.87
C ASN A 82 14.64 10.99 4.49
N LEU A 83 14.38 9.80 5.01
CA LEU A 83 15.42 8.91 5.56
C LEU A 83 16.43 8.50 4.48
N CYS A 84 15.96 8.12 3.29
CA CYS A 84 16.82 7.76 2.17
C CYS A 84 17.73 8.92 1.72
N ILE A 85 17.23 10.16 1.73
CA ILE A 85 17.99 11.35 1.32
C ILE A 85 19.03 11.73 2.37
N ARG A 86 18.69 11.60 3.66
CA ARG A 86 19.59 12.01 4.75
C ARG A 86 20.80 11.08 4.92
N GLY A 87 20.79 9.91 4.30
CA GLY A 87 21.90 8.95 4.34
C GLY A 87 22.24 8.58 5.77
N THR A 88 21.46 7.67 6.36
CA THR A 88 21.84 7.03 7.63
C THR A 88 23.15 6.28 7.50
#